data_AF-A0A1L3ETI8-F1
#
_entry.id   AF-A0A1L3ETI8-F1
#
_cell.length_a   1.000
_cell.length_b   1.000
_cell.length_c   1.000
_cell.angle_alpha   90.00
_cell.angle_beta   90.00
_cell.angle_gamma   90.00
#
_symmetry.space_group_name_H-M   'P 1'
#
loop_
_entity.id
_entity.type
_entity.pdbx_description
1 polymer ?
#
loop_
_entity_poly.entity_id
_entity_poly.type
_entity_poly.pdbx_seq_one_letter_code
_entity_poly.pdbx_strand_id
1 'polypeptide(L)'
;MPYDRSWMGFGIIGALESGGIALLVGIVVYALLHFLAGKSNGWSDGKEISIAFILSVAIGGGQDLWDLLYFTMAPLQSLTLLQLKLAAVHDPDAIGLRVFFDIVGALIGACIGWVLFSGGLKRLLAGMRSP
;
A
#
# COMPACT_ATOMS: atom_id res chain seq x y z
N MET A 1 12.10 3.76 6.29
CA MET A 1 12.54 4.68 7.36
C MET A 1 11.42 4.74 8.38
N PRO A 2 11.67 4.58 9.69
CA PRO A 2 10.67 4.95 10.67
C PRO A 2 10.48 6.46 10.57
N TYR A 3 9.37 6.88 9.94
CA TYR A 3 8.95 8.27 9.97
C TYR A 3 8.09 8.49 11.22
N ASP A 4 8.04 9.72 11.72
CA ASP A 4 7.25 10.05 12.89
C ASP A 4 5.75 9.85 12.61
N ARG A 5 5.11 9.04 13.46
CA ARG A 5 3.68 8.72 13.44
C ARG A 5 2.96 9.12 14.71
N SER A 6 3.58 9.97 15.53
CA SER A 6 2.97 10.51 16.76
C SER A 6 1.63 11.21 16.53
N TRP A 7 1.36 11.62 15.29
CA TRP A 7 0.14 12.30 14.86
C TRP A 7 -0.98 11.37 14.36
N MET A 8 -0.69 10.08 14.12
CA MET A 8 -1.70 9.11 13.67
C MET A 8 -2.51 8.55 14.85
N GLY A 9 -3.78 8.27 14.60
CA GLY A 9 -4.67 7.64 15.58
C GLY A 9 -4.33 6.17 15.83
N PHE A 10 -5.02 5.57 16.80
CA PHE A 10 -4.91 4.15 17.13
C PHE A 10 -6.13 3.34 16.62
N GLY A 11 -5.99 2.03 16.55
CA GLY A 11 -7.03 1.09 16.16
C GLY A 11 -7.51 1.31 14.72
N ILE A 12 -8.83 1.31 14.54
CA ILE A 12 -9.45 1.46 13.21
C ILE A 12 -9.15 2.83 12.57
N ILE A 13 -9.03 3.89 13.37
CA ILE A 13 -8.77 5.24 12.86
C ILE A 13 -7.35 5.30 12.28
N GLY A 14 -6.36 4.84 13.05
CA GLY A 14 -4.97 4.78 12.58
C GLY A 14 -4.78 3.89 11.36
N ALA A 15 -5.51 2.78 11.28
CA ALA A 15 -5.50 1.90 10.12
C ALA A 15 -6.13 2.55 8.88
N LEU A 16 -7.21 3.31 9.03
CA LEU A 16 -7.80 4.07 7.93
C LEU A 16 -6.88 5.19 7.45
N GLU A 17 -6.21 5.88 8.36
CA GLU A 17 -5.22 6.92 8.03
C GLU A 17 -4.03 6.31 7.28
N SER A 18 -3.49 5.18 7.75
CA SER A 18 -2.39 4.48 7.08
C SER A 18 -2.80 4.00 5.69
N GLY A 19 -3.97 3.35 5.58
CA GLY A 19 -4.54 2.92 4.32
C GLY A 19 -4.83 4.07 3.36
N GLY A 20 -5.26 5.23 3.89
CA GLY A 20 -5.46 6.45 3.12
C GLY A 20 -4.14 6.98 2.53
N ILE A 21 -3.05 6.94 3.29
CA ILE A 21 -1.71 7.28 2.79
C ILE A 21 -1.30 6.28 1.71
N ALA A 22 -1.45 4.98 1.95
CA ALA A 22 -1.12 3.94 0.98
C ALA A 22 -1.93 4.08 -0.32
N LEU A 23 -3.18 4.53 -0.24
CA LEU A 23 -4.01 4.88 -1.39
C LEU A 23 -3.42 6.05 -2.18
N LEU A 24 -3.05 7.14 -1.50
CA LEU A 24 -2.43 8.29 -2.17
C LEU A 24 -1.09 7.91 -2.83
N VAL A 25 -0.28 7.11 -2.14
CA VAL A 25 0.95 6.53 -2.70
C VAL A 25 0.62 5.70 -3.94
N GLY A 26 -0.42 4.85 -3.89
CA GLY A 26 -0.97 4.09 -5.01
C GLY A 26 -1.23 4.92 -6.26
N ILE A 27 -1.96 6.02 -6.10
CA ILE A 27 -2.29 6.93 -7.19
C ILE A 27 -1.03 7.57 -7.78
N VAL A 28 -0.14 8.07 -6.92
CA VAL A 28 1.08 8.77 -7.33
C VAL A 28 2.05 7.82 -8.04
N VAL A 29 2.28 6.63 -7.48
CA VAL A 29 3.16 5.61 -8.07
C VAL A 29 2.63 5.16 -9.42
N TYR A 30 1.32 4.91 -9.53
CA TYR A 30 0.72 4.58 -10.84
C TYR A 30 0.94 5.72 -11.84
N ALA A 31 0.66 6.96 -11.46
CA ALA A 31 0.84 8.12 -12.34
C ALA A 31 2.30 8.21 -12.84
N LEU A 32 3.26 8.11 -11.92
CA LEU A 32 4.69 8.15 -12.26
C LEU A 32 5.08 7.00 -13.20
N LEU A 33 4.65 5.76 -12.92
CA LEU A 33 4.91 4.63 -13.80
C LEU A 33 4.30 4.82 -15.18
N HIS A 34 3.07 5.32 -15.25
CA HIS A 34 2.36 5.53 -16.51
C HIS A 34 3.06 6.60 -17.37
N PHE A 35 3.46 7.72 -16.76
CA PHE A 35 4.15 8.81 -17.46
C PHE A 35 5.59 8.48 -17.85
N LEU A 36 6.33 7.73 -17.02
CA LEU A 36 7.75 7.45 -17.25
C LEU A 36 7.99 6.19 -18.10
N ALA A 37 7.19 5.15 -17.92
CA ALA A 37 7.44 3.84 -18.52
C ALA A 37 6.26 3.30 -19.35
N GLY A 38 5.02 3.51 -18.89
CA GLY A 38 3.82 2.90 -19.48
C GLY A 38 3.60 3.28 -20.94
N LYS A 39 3.67 4.59 -21.23
CA LYS A 39 3.41 5.12 -22.57
C LYS A 39 4.49 4.79 -23.61
N SER A 40 5.74 4.61 -23.20
CA SER A 40 6.87 4.34 -24.12
C SER A 40 7.11 2.84 -24.34
N ASN A 41 6.71 1.99 -23.40
CA ASN A 41 7.11 0.58 -23.38
C ASN A 41 5.97 -0.39 -23.73
N GLY A 42 4.78 0.11 -24.06
CA GLY A 42 3.63 -0.69 -24.55
C GLY A 42 3.11 -1.72 -23.54
N TRP A 43 3.16 -1.42 -22.24
CA TRP A 43 2.74 -2.36 -21.21
C TRP A 43 1.23 -2.60 -21.23
N SER A 44 0.82 -3.80 -20.84
CA SER A 44 -0.60 -4.08 -20.59
C SER A 44 -1.06 -3.35 -19.33
N ASP A 45 -2.32 -2.91 -19.31
CA ASP A 45 -2.93 -2.25 -18.16
C ASP A 45 -2.74 -3.06 -16.87
N GLY A 46 -2.91 -4.39 -16.94
CA GLY A 46 -2.72 -5.29 -15.80
C GLY A 46 -1.29 -5.29 -15.25
N LYS A 47 -0.28 -5.18 -16.12
CA LYS A 47 1.13 -5.10 -15.70
C LYS A 47 1.44 -3.78 -14.99
N GLU A 48 0.95 -2.66 -15.54
CA GLU A 48 1.11 -1.35 -14.91
C GLU A 48 0.48 -1.33 -13.50
N ILE A 49 -0.76 -1.80 -13.39
CA ILE A 49 -1.47 -1.87 -12.10
C ILE A 49 -0.72 -2.77 -11.12
N SER A 50 -0.27 -3.94 -11.55
CA SER A 50 0.43 -4.90 -10.67
C SER A 50 1.74 -4.33 -10.13
N ILE A 51 2.54 -3.69 -10.97
CA ILE A 51 3.80 -3.07 -10.55
C ILE A 51 3.53 -1.87 -9.64
N ALA A 52 2.54 -1.03 -9.99
CA ALA A 52 2.15 0.11 -9.16
C ALA A 52 1.70 -0.35 -7.78
N PHE A 53 0.89 -1.41 -7.71
CA PHE A 53 0.41 -2.00 -6.46
C PHE A 53 1.57 -2.50 -5.60
N ILE A 54 2.47 -3.34 -6.15
CA ILE A 54 3.61 -3.88 -5.39
C ILE A 54 4.50 -2.77 -4.84
N LEU A 55 4.82 -1.77 -5.67
CA LEU A 55 5.63 -0.62 -5.23
C LEU A 55 4.92 0.19 -4.16
N SER A 56 3.60 0.38 -4.28
CA SER A 56 2.82 1.16 -3.32
C SER A 56 2.68 0.46 -1.98
N VAL A 57 2.53 -0.87 -1.96
CA VAL A 57 2.60 -1.65 -0.73
C VAL A 57 3.98 -1.53 -0.09
N ALA A 58 5.05 -1.65 -0.89
CA ALA A 58 6.41 -1.55 -0.38
C ALA A 58 6.73 -0.17 0.21
N ILE A 59 6.20 0.90 -0.38
CA ILE A 59 6.46 2.29 0.06
C ILE A 59 5.50 2.70 1.19
N GLY A 60 4.20 2.46 1.03
CA GLY A 60 3.16 2.92 1.95
C GLY A 60 3.01 2.03 3.19
N GLY A 61 2.89 0.72 2.99
CA GLY A 61 2.68 -0.26 4.06
C GLY A 61 3.89 -1.10 4.43
N GLY A 62 5.05 -0.87 3.79
CA GLY A 62 6.21 -1.74 3.91
C GLY A 62 6.75 -1.85 5.34
N GLN A 63 6.64 -0.80 6.14
CA GLN A 63 7.08 -0.84 7.54
C GLN A 63 6.13 -1.69 8.40
N ASP A 64 4.82 -1.49 8.28
CA ASP A 64 3.85 -2.24 9.09
C ASP A 64 3.87 -3.73 8.70
N LEU A 65 4.04 -4.00 7.40
CA LEU A 65 4.23 -5.35 6.89
C LEU A 65 5.53 -5.97 7.41
N TRP A 66 6.62 -5.19 7.44
CA TRP A 66 7.90 -5.66 7.98
C TRP A 66 7.83 -5.97 9.46
N ASP A 67 7.20 -5.10 10.25
CA ASP A 67 7.02 -5.29 11.69
C ASP A 67 6.16 -6.55 11.95
N LEU A 68 5.07 -6.75 11.20
CA LEU A 68 4.24 -7.95 11.29
C LEU A 68 5.02 -9.24 10.95
N LEU A 69 5.81 -9.21 9.87
CA LEU A 69 6.67 -10.33 9.50
C LEU A 69 7.76 -10.59 10.55
N TYR A 70 8.37 -9.54 11.09
CA TYR A 70 9.40 -9.62 12.11
C TYR A 70 8.87 -10.28 13.38
N PHE A 71 7.71 -9.85 13.89
CA PHE A 71 7.11 -10.47 15.07
C PHE A 71 6.61 -11.90 14.83
N THR A 72 6.31 -12.27 13.57
CA THR A 72 5.89 -13.62 13.22
C THR A 72 7.08 -14.58 13.04
N MET A 73 8.19 -14.11 12.47
CA MET A 73 9.29 -14.97 12.01
C MET A 73 10.55 -14.87 12.86
N ALA A 74 10.79 -13.75 13.56
CA ALA A 74 12.01 -13.57 14.32
C ALA A 74 11.93 -14.31 15.67
N PRO A 75 12.93 -15.15 16.01
CA PRO A 75 13.00 -15.75 17.33
C PRO A 75 13.36 -14.68 18.36
N LEU A 76 12.35 -14.17 19.07
CA LEU A 76 12.53 -13.20 20.15
C LEU A 76 12.98 -13.94 21.41
N GLN A 77 14.29 -13.99 21.64
CA GLN A 77 14.92 -14.81 22.69
C GLN A 77 14.70 -14.28 24.12
N SER A 78 14.17 -13.06 24.29
CA SER A 78 13.89 -12.48 25.62
C SER A 78 12.65 -11.59 25.62
N LEU A 79 11.93 -11.62 26.76
CA LEU A 79 10.73 -10.79 26.97
C LEU A 79 11.06 -9.29 26.91
N THR A 80 12.23 -8.90 27.43
CA THR A 80 12.70 -7.51 27.41
C THR A 80 12.91 -7.01 25.98
N LEU A 81 13.47 -7.83 25.09
CA LEU A 81 13.68 -7.45 23.68
C LEU A 81 12.34 -7.33 22.95
N LEU A 82 11.40 -8.24 23.20
CA LEU A 82 10.04 -8.15 22.67
C LEU A 82 9.35 -6.84 23.09
N GLN A 83 9.40 -6.49 24.38
CA GLN A 83 8.81 -5.24 24.89
C GLN A 83 9.46 -3.99 24.28
N LEU A 84 10.78 -3.97 24.14
CA LEU A 84 11.50 -2.88 23.49
C LEU A 84 11.11 -2.71 22.02
N LYS A 85 10.91 -3.81 21.30
CA LYS A 85 10.48 -3.78 19.89
C LYS A 85 9.03 -3.37 19.75
N LEU A 86 8.14 -3.86 20.62
CA LEU A 86 6.73 -3.44 20.66
C LEU A 86 6.59 -1.95 20.99
N ALA A 87 7.37 -1.43 21.93
CA ALA A 87 7.36 -0.01 22.28
C ALA A 87 7.85 0.90 21.14
N ALA A 88 8.63 0.36 20.20
CA ALA A 88 9.09 1.08 19.01
C ALA A 88 8.07 1.04 17.86
N VAL A 89 7.07 0.16 17.93
CA VAL A 89 6.03 0.01 16.89
C VAL A 89 4.86 0.90 17.23
N HIS A 90 4.42 1.69 16.27
CA HIS A 90 3.20 2.47 16.40
C HIS A 90 1.98 1.53 16.35
N ASP A 91 1.10 1.62 17.35
CA ASP A 91 -0.13 0.82 17.47
C ASP A 91 0.10 -0.70 17.27
N PRO A 92 0.84 -1.36 18.18
CA PRO A 92 1.22 -2.76 18.03
C PRO A 92 0.02 -3.72 18.08
N ASP A 93 -1.04 -3.36 18.82
CA ASP A 93 -2.22 -4.21 18.99
C ASP A 93 -3.07 -4.32 17.71
N ALA A 94 -3.02 -3.30 16.84
CA ALA A 94 -3.77 -3.26 15.58
C ALA A 94 -2.86 -3.41 14.35
N ILE A 95 -1.63 -3.90 14.49
CA ILE A 95 -0.65 -3.96 13.38
C ILE A 95 -1.19 -4.73 12.16
N GLY A 96 -1.89 -5.84 12.39
CA GLY A 96 -2.52 -6.62 11.30
C GLY A 96 -3.63 -5.86 10.58
N LEU A 97 -4.40 -5.06 11.31
CA LEU A 97 -5.43 -4.20 10.73
C LEU A 97 -4.80 -3.12 9.85
N ARG A 98 -3.72 -2.49 10.32
CA ARG A 98 -2.99 -1.46 9.58
C ARG A 98 -2.41 -2.01 8.28
N VAL A 99 -1.73 -3.16 8.33
CA VAL A 99 -1.23 -3.86 7.13
C VAL A 99 -2.34 -4.18 6.15
N PHE A 100 -3.49 -4.65 6.63
CA PHE A 100 -4.65 -4.92 5.77
C PHE A 100 -5.12 -3.66 5.05
N PHE A 101 -5.29 -2.55 5.78
CA PHE A 101 -5.70 -1.28 5.19
C PHE A 101 -4.66 -0.68 4.25
N ASP A 102 -3.37 -0.87 4.51
CA ASP A 102 -2.30 -0.43 3.61
C ASP A 102 -2.35 -1.19 2.28
N ILE A 103 -2.55 -2.51 2.32
CA ILE A 103 -2.68 -3.35 1.13
C ILE A 103 -3.92 -2.97 0.33
N VAL A 104 -5.08 -2.85 1.00
CA VAL A 104 -6.34 -2.47 0.36
C VAL A 104 -6.24 -1.05 -0.22
N GLY A 105 -5.70 -0.12 0.55
CA GLY A 105 -5.45 1.26 0.14
C GLY A 105 -4.56 1.33 -1.09
N ALA A 106 -3.42 0.66 -1.08
CA ALA A 106 -2.49 0.59 -2.21
C ALA A 106 -3.15 0.02 -3.48
N LEU A 107 -3.95 -1.04 -3.35
CA LEU A 107 -4.68 -1.63 -4.48
C LEU A 107 -5.71 -0.65 -5.05
N ILE A 108 -6.55 -0.08 -4.18
CA ILE A 108 -7.57 0.89 -4.59
C ILE A 108 -6.90 2.11 -5.23
N GLY A 109 -5.81 2.61 -4.65
CA GLY A 109 -5.05 3.74 -5.17
C GLY A 109 -4.49 3.47 -6.57
N ALA A 110 -3.89 2.29 -6.79
CA ALA A 110 -3.39 1.89 -8.11
C ALA A 110 -4.53 1.78 -9.14
N CYS A 111 -5.68 1.20 -8.77
CA CYS A 111 -6.86 1.13 -9.62
C CYS A 111 -7.40 2.53 -9.96
N ILE A 112 -7.50 3.44 -8.99
CA ILE A 112 -7.90 4.83 -9.21
C ILE A 112 -6.92 5.52 -10.16
N GLY A 113 -5.61 5.35 -9.95
CA GLY A 113 -4.58 5.86 -10.86
C GLY A 113 -4.81 5.40 -12.29
N TRP A 114 -5.06 4.11 -12.50
CA TRP A 114 -5.38 3.56 -13.82
C TRP A 114 -6.62 4.19 -14.46
N VAL A 115 -7.70 4.34 -13.69
CA VAL A 115 -8.93 4.98 -14.18
C VAL A 115 -8.65 6.44 -14.62
N LEU A 116 -7.91 7.19 -13.81
CA LEU A 116 -7.65 8.61 -14.02
C LEU A 116 -6.66 8.88 -15.17
N PHE A 117 -5.57 8.12 -15.24
CA PHE A 117 -4.44 8.45 -16.13
C PHE A 117 -4.39 7.60 -17.41
N SER A 118 -4.85 6.34 -17.40
CA SER A 118 -4.90 5.50 -18.61
C SER A 118 -6.25 5.61 -19.34
N GLY A 119 -7.30 6.11 -18.66
CA GLY A 119 -8.66 6.13 -19.20
C GLY A 119 -9.25 4.72 -19.38
N GLY A 120 -8.68 3.73 -18.70
CA GLY A 120 -9.01 2.32 -18.90
C GLY A 120 -10.45 1.97 -18.57
N LEU A 121 -11.11 2.69 -17.65
CA LEU A 121 -12.55 2.49 -17.38
C LEU A 121 -13.41 2.72 -18.63
N LYS A 122 -13.09 3.74 -19.44
CA LYS A 122 -13.82 4.01 -20.70
C LYS A 122 -13.62 2.87 -21.70
N ARG A 123 -12.40 2.30 -21.76
CA ARG A 123 -12.08 1.16 -22.65
C ARG A 123 -12.80 -0.11 -22.20
N LEU A 124 -12.83 -0.37 -20.89
CA LEU A 124 -13.49 -1.54 -20.30
C LEU A 124 -15.02 -1.46 -20.52
N LEU A 125 -15.62 -0.30 -20.27
CA LEU A 125 -17.03 -0.04 -20.56
C LEU A 125 -17.36 -0.16 -22.06
N ALA A 126 -16.46 0.29 -22.96
CA ALA A 126 -16.65 0.14 -24.39
C ALA A 126 -16.56 -1.33 -24.84
N GLY A 127 -15.65 -2.11 -24.24
CA GLY A 127 -15.52 -3.55 -24.48
C GLY A 127 -16.77 -4.33 -24.08
N MET A 128 -17.38 -4.03 -22.94
CA MET A 128 -18.63 -4.68 -22.51
C MET A 128 -19.84 -4.36 -23.40
N ARG A 129 -19.79 -3.27 -24.18
CA ARG A 129 -20.87 -2.86 -25.09
C ARG A 129 -20.75 -3.48 -26.48
N SER A 130 -19.65 -4.16 -26.77
CA SER A 130 -19.41 -4.82 -28.05
C SER A 130 -19.52 -6.34 -27.83
N PRO A 131 -20.65 -6.98 -28.19
CA PRO A 131 -20.80 -8.43 -28.07
C PRO A 131 -19.87 -9.19 -29.03
#